data_AF-A0A7T5RA23-F1
#
_entry.id   AF-A0A7T5RA23-F1
#
_cell.length_a   1.000
_cell.length_b   1.000
_cell.length_c   1.000
_cell.angle_alpha   90.00
_cell.angle_beta   90.00
_cell.angle_gamma   90.00
#
_symmetry.space_group_name_H-M   'P 1'
#
loop_
_entity.id
_entity.type
_entity.pdbx_description
1 polymer ?
#
loop_
_entity_poly.entity_id
_entity_poly.type
_entity_poly.pdbx_seq_one_letter_code
_entity_poly.pdbx_strand_id
1 'polypeptide(L)'
;MALDILGKIRNLRGALRPIAPKKAPTYQFVLSEAGGLVILPEEKDTKKISFTYDLIPPYSRAQIRWSDSDRSLVYRLSEPTLDDAEQKAYNLITTSLVELVDVQLSTIKNQKEAMNYLEQKVRQIVEELEIVLDKASYNKVMYYIYRNFVGLNKIEALMHDPYIEDVGCVGYHTPIYVVHKRYGSMPTNVIYDNEDELKEFVIKLAERCGRYVSYAEPLLDGSLPDGSRVQASLAEDVTTKGPTFSLRKFTKEPISPIEIIDLKTASPEVMGYLWLIIEQGVSMLICGGTATGKTTLLNAISMFIPSEEKVVSIEDTRELQLPHKNWIPAVARTGFGVPEAGGERYGEIDMFDLLKESFRQNPDYVIVGEIRGKEAYVMFQGMASGHPSIGTMHAAGVETVVKRLMSPPIELSPSLVEILDVVITLVFAQEKGKSSRRVKNVTEIQSVEQTGNARTGTAYRWIPANDTFEPGEGTYVLSKLATIKGIQLADMKREVAARAAVLEWMYENRVLGWRDVVAIIDRYHQDPNGVLAELGLAQKGLRSTIGRRAAAKSMAIPEEPQKPAEVEEEPAPPKPEAFEIPAVIRPTFEETPVAETIAKPLKKEGAKKPPASRAKKRPKKNS
;
A
#
# COMPACT_ATOMS: atom_id res chain seq x y z
N MET A 1 3.29 -48.29 -14.23
CA MET A 1 2.99 -46.85 -14.47
C MET A 1 3.92 -45.94 -13.68
N ALA A 2 3.96 -45.99 -12.33
CA ALA A 2 4.88 -45.15 -11.53
C ALA A 2 6.38 -45.35 -11.82
N LEU A 3 6.82 -46.59 -12.08
CA LEU A 3 8.21 -46.92 -12.47
C LEU A 3 8.61 -46.38 -13.86
N ASP A 4 7.64 -46.24 -14.77
CA ASP A 4 7.87 -45.75 -16.14
C ASP A 4 7.97 -44.22 -16.17
N ILE A 5 7.17 -43.56 -15.33
CA ILE A 5 7.22 -42.11 -15.10
C ILE A 5 8.58 -41.71 -14.47
N LEU A 6 9.03 -42.40 -13.42
CA LEU A 6 10.35 -42.18 -12.80
C LEU A 6 11.53 -42.46 -13.75
N GLY A 7 11.38 -43.42 -14.67
CA GLY A 7 12.34 -43.69 -15.73
C GLY A 7 12.46 -42.55 -16.74
N LYS A 8 11.32 -41.97 -17.16
CA LYS A 8 11.27 -40.79 -18.04
C LYS A 8 11.83 -39.53 -17.35
N ILE A 9 11.50 -39.32 -16.07
CA ILE A 9 12.06 -38.24 -15.23
C ILE A 9 13.58 -38.36 -15.08
N ARG A 10 14.12 -39.58 -14.93
CA ARG A 10 15.57 -39.78 -14.89
C ARG A 10 16.26 -39.43 -16.22
N ASN A 11 15.59 -39.64 -17.35
CA ASN A 11 16.10 -39.24 -18.66
C ASN A 11 16.13 -37.71 -18.83
N LEU A 12 15.16 -36.98 -18.25
CA LEU A 12 15.15 -35.51 -18.23
C LEU A 12 16.41 -34.90 -17.57
N ARG A 13 16.91 -35.50 -16.48
CA ARG A 13 18.15 -35.05 -15.82
C ARG A 13 19.43 -35.35 -16.63
N GLY A 14 19.37 -36.29 -17.57
CA GLY A 14 20.53 -36.77 -18.33
C GLY A 14 20.59 -36.31 -19.79
N ALA A 15 19.53 -35.73 -20.35
CA ALA A 15 19.41 -35.46 -21.78
C ALA A 15 19.52 -33.97 -22.12
N LEU A 16 20.76 -33.47 -22.25
CA LEU A 16 21.07 -32.45 -23.24
C LEU A 16 21.18 -33.14 -24.62
N ARG A 17 20.06 -33.58 -25.19
CA ARG A 17 20.02 -34.01 -26.59
C ARG A 17 18.80 -33.43 -27.30
N PRO A 18 18.98 -32.78 -28.46
CA PRO A 18 17.87 -32.23 -29.22
C PRO A 18 17.09 -33.40 -29.85
N ILE A 19 15.90 -33.67 -29.32
CA ILE A 19 14.93 -34.56 -29.95
C ILE A 19 14.14 -33.70 -30.95
N ALA A 20 13.99 -34.18 -32.19
CA ALA A 20 13.22 -33.48 -33.21
C ALA A 20 11.73 -33.35 -32.78
N PRO A 21 11.10 -32.17 -32.94
CA PRO A 21 9.83 -31.87 -32.28
C PRO A 21 8.66 -32.61 -32.95
N LYS A 22 7.95 -33.43 -32.19
CA LYS A 22 6.53 -33.69 -32.46
C LYS A 22 5.76 -32.52 -31.84
N LYS A 23 5.23 -31.64 -32.70
CA LYS A 23 4.64 -30.32 -32.39
C LYS A 23 4.17 -30.14 -30.94
N ALA A 24 5.01 -29.52 -30.10
CA ALA A 24 4.56 -28.84 -28.88
C ALA A 24 3.34 -27.96 -29.18
N PRO A 25 2.43 -27.79 -28.21
CA PRO A 25 1.51 -26.67 -28.25
C PRO A 25 2.32 -25.38 -28.44
N THR A 26 1.97 -24.55 -29.43
CA THR A 26 2.59 -23.22 -29.68
C THR A 26 1.89 -22.10 -28.91
N TYR A 27 0.98 -22.44 -27.98
CA TYR A 27 0.14 -21.47 -27.28
C TYR A 27 0.94 -20.72 -26.23
N GLN A 28 1.04 -19.40 -26.31
CA GLN A 28 1.66 -18.58 -25.27
C GLN A 28 0.65 -18.31 -24.14
N PHE A 29 1.06 -18.58 -22.90
CA PHE A 29 0.29 -18.17 -21.73
C PHE A 29 0.42 -16.66 -21.55
N VAL A 30 -0.71 -15.97 -21.38
CA VAL A 30 -0.74 -14.51 -21.24
C VAL A 30 -1.55 -14.15 -20.01
N LEU A 31 -0.92 -13.47 -19.06
CA LEU A 31 -1.59 -12.73 -18.02
C LEU A 31 -1.81 -11.31 -18.53
N SER A 32 -3.07 -10.87 -18.56
CA SER A 32 -3.36 -9.45 -18.77
C SER A 32 -3.39 -8.77 -17.40
N GLU A 33 -2.88 -7.54 -17.32
CA GLU A 33 -3.13 -6.72 -16.14
C GLU A 33 -4.63 -6.37 -16.10
N ALA A 34 -5.27 -6.49 -14.93
CA ALA A 34 -6.60 -5.96 -14.74
C ALA A 34 -6.57 -4.45 -15.02
N GLY A 35 -7.49 -3.98 -15.87
CA GLY A 35 -7.52 -2.57 -16.28
C GLY A 35 -7.93 -1.67 -15.12
N GLY A 36 -6.95 -1.13 -14.39
CA GLY A 36 -7.16 -0.10 -13.37
C GLY A 36 -8.22 -0.42 -12.30
N LEU A 37 -8.61 0.60 -11.55
CA LEU A 37 -9.72 0.50 -10.59
C LEU A 37 -11.06 0.42 -11.35
N VAL A 38 -11.85 -0.63 -11.09
CA VAL A 38 -13.18 -0.81 -11.67
C VAL A 38 -14.22 -0.08 -10.83
N ILE A 39 -14.91 0.91 -11.39
CA ILE A 39 -15.95 1.66 -10.66
C ILE A 39 -17.02 0.70 -10.13
N LEU A 40 -17.13 0.61 -8.79
CA LEU A 40 -18.10 -0.25 -8.13
C LEU A 40 -19.48 0.41 -8.12
N PRO A 41 -20.55 -0.29 -8.50
CA PRO A 41 -21.89 0.28 -8.59
C PRO A 41 -22.36 0.83 -7.24
N GLU A 42 -23.05 1.98 -7.26
CA GLU A 42 -23.67 2.55 -6.07
C GLU A 42 -25.04 1.92 -5.80
N GLU A 43 -25.09 1.03 -4.82
CA GLU A 43 -26.36 0.51 -4.29
C GLU A 43 -26.45 0.81 -2.79
N LYS A 44 -27.58 1.39 -2.38
CA LYS A 44 -27.83 1.77 -0.98
C LYS A 44 -28.39 0.61 -0.18
N ASP A 45 -29.15 -0.29 -0.82
CA ASP A 45 -29.70 -1.47 -0.18
C ASP A 45 -28.69 -2.62 -0.22
N THR A 46 -28.09 -2.94 0.93
CA THR A 46 -27.10 -4.01 1.06
C THR A 46 -27.58 -5.35 0.49
N LYS A 47 -28.90 -5.63 0.54
CA LYS A 47 -29.47 -6.88 0.03
C LYS A 47 -29.53 -6.97 -1.50
N LYS A 48 -29.46 -5.83 -2.19
CA LYS A 48 -29.48 -5.75 -3.66
C LYS A 48 -28.09 -5.74 -4.28
N ILE A 49 -27.05 -5.66 -3.47
CA ILE A 49 -25.67 -5.68 -3.94
C ILE A 49 -25.39 -7.04 -4.60
N SER A 50 -25.09 -7.01 -5.89
CA SER A 50 -24.58 -8.13 -6.67
C SER A 50 -23.87 -7.60 -7.91
N PHE A 51 -22.55 -7.73 -7.96
CA PHE A 51 -21.75 -7.35 -9.13
C PHE A 51 -20.46 -8.16 -9.21
N THR A 52 -19.82 -8.14 -10.38
CA THR A 52 -18.62 -8.92 -10.67
C THR A 52 -17.60 -8.06 -11.41
N TYR A 53 -16.32 -8.22 -11.08
CA TYR A 53 -15.20 -7.56 -11.75
C TYR A 53 -14.00 -8.51 -11.86
N ASP A 54 -13.13 -8.24 -12.83
CA ASP A 54 -11.96 -9.08 -13.10
C ASP A 54 -10.81 -8.79 -12.12
N LEU A 55 -10.06 -9.84 -11.78
CA LEU A 55 -8.87 -9.76 -10.92
C LEU A 55 -7.61 -10.11 -11.69
N ILE A 56 -7.60 -11.27 -12.35
CA ILE A 56 -6.52 -11.72 -13.24
C ILE A 56 -7.17 -12.15 -14.56
N PRO A 57 -7.41 -11.23 -15.52
CA PRO A 57 -8.10 -11.58 -16.76
C PRO A 57 -7.31 -12.57 -17.62
N PRO A 58 -7.99 -13.55 -18.26
CA PRO A 58 -9.41 -13.91 -18.17
C PRO A 58 -9.73 -14.97 -17.08
N TYR A 59 -8.79 -15.25 -16.18
CA TYR A 59 -8.80 -16.42 -15.32
C TYR A 59 -9.61 -16.23 -14.03
N SER A 60 -9.49 -15.09 -13.36
CA SER A 60 -10.12 -14.89 -12.06
C SER A 60 -10.97 -13.63 -11.96
N ARG A 61 -12.08 -13.76 -11.22
CA ARG A 61 -13.09 -12.72 -11.01
C ARG A 61 -13.56 -12.68 -9.56
N ALA A 62 -13.82 -11.48 -9.06
CA ALA A 62 -14.49 -11.24 -7.79
C ALA A 62 -15.98 -11.04 -8.03
N GLN A 63 -16.83 -11.68 -7.24
CA GLN A 63 -18.25 -11.37 -7.14
C GLN A 63 -18.60 -10.98 -5.70
N ILE A 64 -19.08 -9.75 -5.53
CA ILE A 64 -19.61 -9.28 -4.23
C ILE A 64 -21.12 -9.40 -4.30
N ARG A 65 -21.71 -10.14 -3.35
CA ARG A 65 -23.16 -10.33 -3.30
C ARG A 65 -23.69 -10.47 -1.88
N TRP A 66 -24.96 -10.16 -1.69
CA TRP A 66 -25.68 -10.56 -0.48
C TRP A 66 -25.91 -12.09 -0.45
N SER A 67 -25.75 -12.67 0.74
CA SER A 67 -26.05 -14.08 1.01
C SER A 67 -27.16 -14.18 2.05
N ASP A 68 -28.30 -14.77 1.68
CA ASP A 68 -29.43 -14.94 2.61
C ASP A 68 -29.13 -15.96 3.72
N SER A 69 -28.28 -16.96 3.47
CA SER A 69 -27.84 -17.92 4.47
C SER A 69 -26.97 -17.26 5.53
N ASP A 70 -26.02 -16.44 5.11
CA ASP A 70 -25.04 -15.80 6.00
C ASP A 70 -25.53 -14.45 6.56
N ARG A 71 -26.68 -13.98 6.05
CA ARG A 71 -27.28 -12.67 6.35
C ARG A 71 -26.27 -11.52 6.29
N SER A 72 -25.35 -11.60 5.34
CA SER A 72 -24.23 -10.68 5.18
C SER A 72 -23.76 -10.63 3.72
N LEU A 73 -22.92 -9.65 3.40
CA LEU A 73 -22.21 -9.62 2.12
C LEU A 73 -21.10 -10.67 2.14
N VAL A 74 -20.95 -11.38 1.03
CA VAL A 74 -19.91 -12.39 0.83
C VAL A 74 -19.06 -12.04 -0.39
N TYR A 75 -17.79 -12.39 -0.33
CA TYR A 75 -16.85 -12.25 -1.43
C TYR A 75 -16.67 -13.61 -2.12
N ARG A 76 -17.06 -13.74 -3.38
CA ARG A 76 -16.88 -14.97 -4.15
C ARG A 76 -15.79 -14.82 -5.19
N LEU A 77 -14.68 -15.52 -4.98
CA LEU A 77 -13.63 -15.71 -5.96
C LEU A 77 -14.03 -16.82 -6.94
N SER A 78 -14.07 -16.48 -8.23
CA SER A 78 -14.23 -17.43 -9.33
C SER A 78 -12.88 -17.60 -10.00
N GLU A 79 -12.43 -18.85 -10.15
CA GLU A 79 -11.24 -19.26 -10.92
C GLU A 79 -11.65 -20.35 -11.93
N PRO A 80 -10.81 -20.69 -12.93
CA PRO A 80 -11.15 -21.72 -13.91
C PRO A 80 -11.17 -23.09 -13.26
N THR A 81 -12.25 -23.87 -13.40
CA THR A 81 -12.28 -25.24 -12.86
C THR A 81 -11.52 -26.21 -13.78
N LEU A 82 -10.74 -27.10 -13.16
CA LEU A 82 -10.12 -28.24 -13.84
C LEU A 82 -11.08 -29.44 -13.80
N ASP A 83 -11.33 -30.05 -14.95
CA ASP A 83 -11.99 -31.37 -15.00
C ASP A 83 -11.04 -32.50 -14.55
N ASP A 84 -11.53 -33.74 -14.48
CA ASP A 84 -10.74 -34.89 -14.01
C ASP A 84 -9.48 -35.16 -14.86
N ALA A 85 -9.53 -34.88 -16.17
CA ALA A 85 -8.40 -35.08 -17.06
C ALA A 85 -7.37 -33.95 -16.90
N GLU A 86 -7.86 -32.71 -16.85
CA GLU A 86 -7.07 -31.50 -16.59
C GLU A 86 -6.37 -31.59 -15.21
N GLN A 87 -7.06 -32.07 -14.18
CA GLN A 87 -6.51 -32.25 -12.83
C GLN A 87 -5.40 -33.30 -12.81
N LYS A 88 -5.57 -34.42 -13.52
CA LYS A 88 -4.52 -35.45 -13.66
C LYS A 88 -3.30 -34.89 -14.38
N ALA A 89 -3.50 -34.15 -15.47
CA ALA A 89 -2.43 -33.50 -16.21
C ALA A 89 -1.68 -32.49 -15.32
N TYR A 90 -2.42 -31.62 -14.61
CA TYR A 90 -1.84 -30.66 -13.67
C TYR A 90 -0.99 -31.34 -12.58
N ASN A 91 -1.48 -32.43 -11.98
CA ASN A 91 -0.74 -33.16 -10.95
C ASN A 91 0.55 -33.77 -11.51
N LEU A 92 0.50 -34.42 -12.68
CA LEU A 92 1.67 -34.99 -13.35
C LEU A 92 2.72 -33.93 -13.68
N ILE A 93 2.28 -32.80 -14.22
CA ILE A 93 3.15 -31.67 -14.56
C ILE A 93 3.78 -31.08 -13.29
N THR A 94 2.98 -30.88 -12.25
CA THR A 94 3.45 -30.30 -10.98
C THR A 94 4.50 -31.18 -10.30
N THR A 95 4.28 -32.49 -10.21
CA THR A 95 5.26 -33.42 -9.66
C THR A 95 6.56 -33.41 -10.46
N SER A 96 6.46 -33.45 -11.79
CA SER A 96 7.63 -33.40 -12.68
C SER A 96 8.38 -32.07 -12.58
N LEU A 97 7.67 -30.94 -12.46
CA LEU A 97 8.27 -29.62 -12.26
C LEU A 97 9.11 -29.58 -10.98
N VAL A 98 8.61 -30.08 -9.85
CA VAL A 98 9.35 -30.09 -8.58
C VAL A 98 10.68 -30.84 -8.70
N GLU A 99 10.75 -31.88 -9.53
CA GLU A 99 11.98 -32.67 -9.72
C GLU A 99 12.98 -32.05 -10.71
N LEU A 100 12.49 -31.20 -11.62
CA LEU A 100 13.23 -30.59 -12.74
C LEU A 100 13.65 -29.15 -12.50
N VAL A 101 12.94 -28.43 -11.64
CA VAL A 101 13.27 -27.04 -11.30
C VAL A 101 14.57 -27.06 -10.50
N ASP A 102 15.64 -26.67 -11.19
CA ASP A 102 17.01 -26.59 -10.68
C ASP A 102 17.36 -25.20 -10.14
N VAL A 103 16.52 -24.21 -10.44
CA VAL A 103 16.65 -22.83 -9.99
C VAL A 103 15.62 -22.56 -8.90
N GLN A 104 16.06 -22.03 -7.76
CA GLN A 104 15.15 -21.45 -6.78
C GLN A 104 14.40 -20.29 -7.44
N LEU A 105 13.11 -20.45 -7.71
CA LEU A 105 12.29 -19.42 -8.39
C LEU A 105 12.30 -18.07 -7.64
N SER A 106 12.54 -18.10 -6.32
CA SER A 106 12.74 -16.92 -5.47
C SER A 106 13.99 -16.09 -5.83
N THR A 107 14.96 -16.65 -6.55
CA THR A 107 16.16 -15.95 -7.03
C THR A 107 15.96 -15.19 -8.33
N ILE A 108 14.88 -15.48 -9.07
CA ILE A 108 14.54 -14.79 -10.31
C ILE A 108 13.82 -13.49 -9.95
N LYS A 109 14.53 -12.36 -10.07
CA LYS A 109 14.04 -11.04 -9.66
C LYS A 109 12.82 -10.55 -10.46
N ASN A 110 12.63 -11.08 -11.67
CA ASN A 110 11.59 -10.63 -12.59
C ASN A 110 10.51 -11.72 -12.76
N GLN A 111 9.27 -11.40 -12.37
CA GLN A 111 8.11 -12.27 -12.51
C GLN A 111 7.92 -12.76 -13.95
N LYS A 112 8.21 -11.91 -14.95
CA LYS A 112 8.10 -12.28 -16.37
C LYS A 112 9.15 -13.31 -16.78
N GLU A 113 10.37 -13.20 -16.25
CA GLU A 113 11.43 -14.18 -16.51
C GLU A 113 11.14 -15.51 -15.84
N ALA A 114 10.65 -15.49 -14.59
CA ALA A 114 10.23 -16.69 -13.88
C ALA A 114 9.09 -17.40 -14.62
N MET A 115 8.15 -16.64 -15.17
CA MET A 115 7.05 -17.17 -15.98
C MET A 115 7.52 -17.79 -17.28
N ASN A 116 8.40 -17.11 -18.03
CA ASN A 116 8.94 -17.65 -19.27
C ASN A 116 9.72 -18.95 -19.03
N TYR A 117 10.51 -19.00 -17.95
CA TYR A 117 11.25 -20.21 -17.56
C TYR A 117 10.30 -21.37 -17.23
N LEU A 118 9.28 -21.13 -16.39
CA LEU A 118 8.30 -22.15 -16.03
C LEU A 118 7.51 -22.64 -17.25
N GLU A 119 7.07 -21.74 -18.12
CA GLU A 119 6.34 -22.10 -19.33
C GLU A 119 7.18 -22.99 -20.26
N GLN A 120 8.47 -22.69 -20.42
CA GLN A 120 9.39 -23.55 -21.17
C GLN A 120 9.51 -24.96 -20.56
N LYS A 121 9.67 -25.05 -19.24
CA LYS A 121 9.75 -26.34 -18.54
C LYS A 121 8.45 -27.13 -18.64
N VAL A 122 7.29 -26.47 -18.53
CA VAL A 122 6.00 -27.12 -18.70
C VAL A 122 5.84 -27.67 -20.12
N ARG A 123 6.23 -26.91 -21.15
CA ARG A 123 6.20 -27.42 -22.54
C ARG A 123 7.04 -28.67 -22.71
N GLN A 124 8.26 -28.68 -22.15
CA GLN A 124 9.13 -29.85 -22.18
C GLN A 124 8.47 -31.06 -21.52
N ILE A 125 7.88 -30.89 -20.33
CA ILE A 125 7.18 -31.97 -19.62
C ILE A 125 5.98 -32.48 -20.43
N VAL A 126 5.18 -31.57 -21.00
CA VAL A 126 4.01 -31.92 -21.80
C VAL A 126 4.40 -32.73 -23.04
N GLU A 127 5.48 -32.34 -23.74
CA GLU A 127 6.00 -33.09 -24.89
C GLU A 127 6.53 -34.48 -24.48
N GLU A 128 7.36 -34.56 -23.43
CA GLU A 128 8.03 -35.81 -23.06
C GLU A 128 7.11 -36.85 -22.41
N LEU A 129 6.12 -36.38 -21.64
CA LEU A 129 5.10 -37.23 -21.04
C LEU A 129 3.92 -37.49 -22.00
N GLU A 130 3.96 -36.94 -23.22
CA GLU A 130 2.92 -37.06 -24.25
C GLU A 130 1.53 -36.67 -23.72
N ILE A 131 1.47 -35.60 -22.90
CA ILE A 131 0.23 -35.10 -22.32
C ILE A 131 -0.54 -34.33 -23.39
N VAL A 132 -1.78 -34.74 -23.66
CA VAL A 132 -2.64 -34.07 -24.65
C VAL A 132 -3.50 -33.02 -23.96
N LEU A 133 -3.23 -31.75 -24.24
CA LEU A 133 -4.03 -30.60 -23.80
C LEU A 133 -4.39 -29.74 -25.00
N ASP A 134 -5.66 -29.32 -25.08
CA ASP A 134 -6.03 -28.25 -26.00
C ASP A 134 -5.56 -26.88 -25.48
N LYS A 135 -5.79 -25.82 -26.26
CA LYS A 135 -5.37 -24.46 -25.89
C LYS A 135 -6.03 -24.00 -24.57
N ALA A 136 -7.29 -24.32 -24.36
CA ALA A 136 -8.04 -23.87 -23.19
C ALA A 136 -7.55 -24.60 -21.93
N SER A 137 -7.46 -25.92 -21.97
CA SER A 137 -6.95 -26.76 -20.89
C SER A 137 -5.49 -26.41 -20.56
N TYR A 138 -4.64 -26.21 -21.57
CA TYR A 138 -3.26 -25.75 -21.35
C TYR A 138 -3.21 -24.43 -20.59
N ASN A 139 -4.02 -23.44 -20.99
CA ASN A 139 -4.08 -22.15 -20.32
C ASN A 139 -4.61 -22.24 -18.89
N LYS A 140 -5.59 -23.10 -18.60
CA LYS A 140 -6.06 -23.34 -17.23
C LYS A 140 -4.97 -23.96 -16.37
N VAL A 141 -4.31 -25.01 -16.87
CA VAL A 141 -3.20 -25.68 -16.16
C VAL A 141 -2.06 -24.70 -15.90
N MET A 142 -1.68 -23.89 -16.90
CA MET A 142 -0.67 -22.84 -16.75
C MET A 142 -1.06 -21.77 -15.73
N TYR A 143 -2.34 -21.40 -15.64
CA TYR A 143 -2.82 -20.48 -14.61
C TYR A 143 -2.55 -21.03 -13.20
N TYR A 144 -2.86 -22.31 -12.94
CA TYR A 144 -2.58 -22.93 -11.65
C TYR A 144 -1.08 -23.09 -11.36
N ILE A 145 -0.27 -23.35 -12.38
CA ILE A 145 1.19 -23.39 -12.25
C ILE A 145 1.73 -22.00 -11.87
N TYR A 146 1.32 -20.95 -12.59
CA TYR A 146 1.63 -19.57 -12.23
C TYR A 146 1.23 -19.28 -10.77
N ARG A 147 -0.04 -19.52 -10.45
CA ARG A 147 -0.64 -19.22 -9.15
C ARG A 147 0.11 -19.87 -7.99
N ASN A 148 0.50 -21.13 -8.15
CA ASN A 148 1.07 -21.93 -7.07
C ASN A 148 2.61 -21.90 -7.02
N PHE A 149 3.33 -21.71 -8.13
CA PHE A 149 4.80 -21.63 -8.13
C PHE A 149 5.29 -20.19 -8.01
N VAL A 150 4.69 -19.25 -8.75
CA VAL A 150 5.13 -17.84 -8.80
C VAL A 150 4.30 -16.98 -7.85
N GLY A 151 2.99 -17.18 -7.82
CA GLY A 151 2.05 -16.44 -6.98
C GLY A 151 1.97 -16.93 -5.54
N LEU A 152 0.92 -16.51 -4.84
CA LEU A 152 0.61 -16.80 -3.44
C LEU A 152 -0.51 -17.85 -3.29
N ASN A 153 -0.45 -18.93 -4.09
CA ASN A 153 -1.39 -20.07 -4.02
C ASN A 153 -2.87 -19.60 -4.07
N LYS A 154 -3.73 -20.13 -3.20
CA LYS A 154 -5.17 -19.86 -3.16
C LYS A 154 -5.52 -18.38 -2.94
N ILE A 155 -4.61 -17.57 -2.39
CA ILE A 155 -4.87 -16.13 -2.17
C ILE A 155 -4.37 -15.24 -3.29
N GLU A 156 -3.67 -15.77 -4.31
CA GLU A 156 -3.07 -14.97 -5.38
C GLU A 156 -4.08 -13.99 -5.99
N ALA A 157 -5.26 -14.47 -6.41
CA ALA A 157 -6.28 -13.60 -7.00
C ALA A 157 -6.80 -12.52 -6.03
N LEU A 158 -6.91 -12.81 -4.73
CA LEU A 158 -7.28 -11.81 -3.72
C LEU A 158 -6.21 -10.72 -3.59
N MET A 159 -4.94 -11.09 -3.76
CA MET A 159 -3.82 -10.15 -3.74
C MET A 159 -3.80 -9.24 -4.97
N HIS A 160 -4.46 -9.61 -6.07
CA HIS A 160 -4.66 -8.72 -7.24
C HIS A 160 -5.86 -7.79 -7.12
N ASP A 161 -6.75 -7.98 -6.14
CA ASP A 161 -7.92 -7.10 -5.97
C ASP A 161 -7.55 -5.72 -5.40
N PRO A 162 -7.70 -4.61 -6.14
CA PRO A 162 -7.33 -3.28 -5.64
C PRO A 162 -8.24 -2.78 -4.50
N TYR A 163 -9.37 -3.44 -4.24
CA TYR A 163 -10.30 -3.09 -3.17
C TYR A 163 -10.10 -3.87 -1.87
N ILE A 164 -9.24 -4.89 -1.85
CA ILE A 164 -8.88 -5.61 -0.62
C ILE A 164 -7.72 -4.88 0.08
N GLU A 165 -7.86 -4.68 1.40
CA GLU A 165 -6.82 -4.12 2.28
C GLU A 165 -6.12 -5.23 3.08
N ASP A 166 -6.90 -6.13 3.70
CA ASP A 166 -6.38 -7.23 4.51
C ASP A 166 -6.92 -8.59 4.03
N VAL A 167 -6.11 -9.64 4.17
CA VAL A 167 -6.48 -11.04 3.91
C VAL A 167 -6.10 -11.87 5.13
N GLY A 168 -7.08 -12.51 5.78
CA GLY A 168 -6.88 -13.27 7.02
C GLY A 168 -7.37 -14.71 6.96
N CYS A 169 -6.53 -15.65 7.40
CA CYS A 169 -6.88 -17.05 7.59
C CYS A 169 -6.72 -17.42 9.06
N VAL A 170 -7.82 -17.88 9.67
CA VAL A 170 -7.88 -18.24 11.11
C VAL A 170 -7.68 -19.73 11.39
N GLY A 171 -7.43 -20.53 10.34
CA GLY A 171 -7.21 -21.98 10.41
C GLY A 171 -7.74 -22.74 9.20
N TYR A 172 -7.46 -24.04 9.15
CA TYR A 172 -8.00 -24.94 8.12
C TYR A 172 -9.50 -25.20 8.34
N HIS A 173 -10.21 -25.61 7.28
CA HIS A 173 -11.68 -25.73 7.22
C HIS A 173 -12.46 -24.45 7.55
N THR A 174 -11.80 -23.29 7.54
CA THR A 174 -12.46 -21.99 7.72
C THR A 174 -12.29 -21.12 6.48
N PRO A 175 -13.31 -20.32 6.12
CA PRO A 175 -13.18 -19.39 5.02
C PRO A 175 -12.14 -18.33 5.36
N ILE A 176 -11.32 -17.99 4.37
CA ILE A 176 -10.49 -16.78 4.42
C ILE A 176 -11.41 -15.57 4.48
N TYR A 177 -11.08 -14.60 5.32
CA TYR A 177 -11.75 -13.30 5.39
C TYR A 177 -10.93 -12.24 4.68
N VAL A 178 -11.63 -11.28 4.06
CA VAL A 178 -11.02 -10.11 3.43
C VAL A 178 -11.61 -8.85 4.02
N VAL A 179 -10.81 -7.80 4.17
CA VAL A 179 -11.29 -6.45 4.49
C VAL A 179 -11.34 -5.65 3.20
N HIS A 180 -12.55 -5.38 2.71
CA HIS A 180 -12.78 -4.62 1.49
C HIS A 180 -12.98 -3.12 1.81
N LYS A 181 -12.29 -2.23 1.08
CA LYS A 181 -12.29 -0.76 1.28
C LYS A 181 -13.70 -0.17 1.49
N ARG A 182 -14.68 -0.65 0.70
CA ARG A 182 -16.09 -0.19 0.75
C ARG A 182 -17.02 -0.98 1.68
N TYR A 183 -16.84 -2.29 1.79
CA TYR A 183 -17.82 -3.18 2.43
C TYR A 183 -17.36 -3.77 3.75
N GLY A 184 -16.11 -3.50 4.15
CA GLY A 184 -15.53 -4.01 5.37
C GLY A 184 -15.20 -5.51 5.28
N SER A 185 -15.24 -6.18 6.43
CA SER A 185 -14.91 -7.60 6.56
C SER A 185 -15.97 -8.48 5.89
N MET A 186 -15.54 -9.39 5.01
CA MET A 186 -16.40 -10.35 4.32
C MET A 186 -15.75 -11.73 4.29
N PRO A 187 -16.52 -12.82 4.49
CA PRO A 187 -16.03 -14.17 4.26
C PRO A 187 -15.89 -14.43 2.77
N THR A 188 -14.89 -15.23 2.41
CA THR A 188 -14.68 -15.72 1.04
C THR A 188 -15.15 -17.18 0.88
N ASN A 189 -15.21 -17.66 -0.35
CA ASN A 189 -15.34 -19.09 -0.66
C ASN A 189 -13.98 -19.83 -0.69
N VAL A 190 -12.88 -19.17 -0.32
CA VAL A 190 -11.54 -19.77 -0.33
C VAL A 190 -11.29 -20.43 1.02
N ILE A 191 -11.00 -21.73 1.00
CA ILE A 191 -10.79 -22.56 2.20
C ILE A 191 -9.54 -23.42 1.99
N TYR A 192 -8.77 -23.62 3.07
CA TYR A 192 -7.76 -24.66 3.14
C TYR A 192 -8.40 -25.92 3.73
N ASP A 193 -8.47 -27.00 2.95
CA ASP A 193 -9.17 -28.22 3.35
C ASP A 193 -8.31 -29.16 4.18
N ASN A 194 -7.00 -28.93 4.23
CA ASN A 194 -6.10 -29.74 5.02
C ASN A 194 -5.04 -28.86 5.71
N GLU A 195 -4.57 -29.34 6.85
CA GLU A 195 -3.63 -28.62 7.69
C GLU A 195 -2.25 -28.48 7.03
N ASP A 196 -1.79 -29.52 6.34
CA ASP A 196 -0.46 -29.56 5.72
C ASP A 196 -0.32 -28.55 4.56
N GLU A 197 -1.36 -28.35 3.75
CA GLU A 197 -1.43 -27.34 2.70
C GLU A 197 -1.30 -25.93 3.29
N LEU A 198 -1.95 -25.69 4.44
CA LEU A 198 -1.84 -24.41 5.13
C LEU A 198 -0.46 -24.23 5.78
N LYS A 199 0.15 -25.29 6.32
CA LYS A 199 1.54 -25.28 6.81
C LYS A 199 2.52 -24.95 5.70
N GLU A 200 2.44 -25.65 4.56
CA GLU A 200 3.28 -25.39 3.39
C GLU A 200 3.14 -23.95 2.90
N PHE A 201 1.92 -23.41 2.95
CA PHE A 201 1.68 -22.02 2.60
C PHE A 201 2.33 -21.03 3.59
N VAL A 202 2.25 -21.28 4.90
CA VAL A 202 2.93 -20.46 5.92
C VAL A 202 4.46 -20.51 5.75
N ILE A 203 5.03 -21.69 5.45
CA ILE A 203 6.45 -21.84 5.15
C ILE A 203 6.83 -21.03 3.91
N LYS A 204 6.03 -21.12 2.83
CA LYS A 204 6.24 -20.32 1.61
C LYS A 204 6.17 -18.82 1.87
N LEU A 205 5.27 -18.35 2.74
CA LEU A 205 5.23 -16.95 3.14
C LEU A 205 6.51 -16.53 3.87
N ALA A 206 7.02 -17.36 4.80
CA ALA A 206 8.27 -17.07 5.49
C ALA A 206 9.45 -16.96 4.52
N GLU A 207 9.58 -17.89 3.59
CA GLU A 207 10.62 -17.87 2.55
C GLU A 207 10.54 -16.61 1.68
N ARG A 208 9.33 -16.19 1.29
CA ARG A 208 9.10 -14.96 0.51
C ARG A 208 9.45 -13.69 1.30
N CYS A 209 9.32 -13.73 2.62
CA CYS A 209 9.75 -12.64 3.50
C CYS A 209 11.27 -12.67 3.79
N GLY A 210 12.03 -13.64 3.25
CA GLY A 210 13.44 -13.83 3.56
C GLY A 210 13.68 -14.27 5.01
N ARG A 211 12.68 -14.91 5.62
CA ARG A 211 12.70 -15.42 7.00
C ARG A 211 12.51 -16.92 7.01
N TYR A 212 12.67 -17.51 8.19
CA TYR A 212 12.36 -18.91 8.44
C TYR A 212 11.35 -18.99 9.58
N VAL A 213 10.51 -20.01 9.54
CA VAL A 213 9.64 -20.41 10.64
C VAL A 213 9.94 -21.86 11.00
N SER A 214 9.81 -22.20 12.27
CA SER A 214 10.02 -23.55 12.75
C SER A 214 9.10 -23.84 13.93
N TYR A 215 9.05 -25.08 14.41
CA TYR A 215 8.35 -25.38 15.66
C TYR A 215 8.94 -24.65 16.88
N ALA A 216 10.23 -24.33 16.87
CA ALA A 216 10.87 -23.58 17.95
C ALA A 216 10.62 -22.06 17.85
N GLU A 217 10.47 -21.54 16.63
CA GLU A 217 10.15 -20.15 16.33
C GLU A 217 8.94 -20.11 15.37
N PRO A 218 7.72 -20.34 15.88
CA PRO A 218 6.54 -20.57 15.05
C PRO A 218 5.89 -19.28 14.52
N LEU A 219 6.33 -18.11 15.00
CA LEU A 219 5.77 -16.81 14.66
C LEU A 219 6.56 -16.15 13.52
N LEU A 220 5.86 -15.77 12.47
CA LEU A 220 6.36 -14.94 11.39
C LEU A 220 5.84 -13.50 11.56
N ASP A 221 6.76 -12.53 11.51
CA ASP A 221 6.45 -11.13 11.22
C ASP A 221 7.45 -10.66 10.16
N GLY A 222 6.96 -10.19 9.02
CA GLY A 222 7.80 -9.80 7.89
C GLY A 222 7.03 -9.08 6.79
N SER A 223 7.72 -8.81 5.68
CA SER A 223 7.15 -8.15 4.50
C SER A 223 7.45 -8.96 3.25
N LEU A 224 6.43 -9.12 2.41
CA LEU A 224 6.56 -9.72 1.08
C LEU A 224 7.33 -8.79 0.13
N PRO A 225 7.81 -9.32 -1.02
CA PRO A 225 8.54 -8.53 -2.01
C PRO A 225 7.74 -7.35 -2.61
N ASP A 226 6.41 -7.42 -2.58
CA ASP A 226 5.52 -6.34 -3.03
C ASP A 226 5.31 -5.25 -1.96
N GLY A 227 5.87 -5.43 -0.75
CA GLY A 227 5.73 -4.53 0.41
C GLY A 227 4.66 -4.97 1.40
N SER A 228 3.80 -5.94 1.05
CA SER A 228 2.68 -6.37 1.90
C SER A 228 3.19 -6.97 3.22
N ARG A 229 2.62 -6.56 4.36
CA ARG A 229 2.98 -7.10 5.68
C ARG A 229 2.37 -8.47 5.87
N VAL A 230 3.13 -9.39 6.45
CA VAL A 230 2.70 -10.74 6.80
C VAL A 230 2.91 -10.98 8.28
N GLN A 231 1.85 -11.40 8.95
CA GLN A 231 1.93 -12.12 10.22
C GLN A 231 1.47 -13.56 9.97
N ALA A 232 2.17 -14.55 10.51
CA ALA A 232 1.71 -15.94 10.48
C ALA A 232 2.13 -16.73 11.72
N SER A 233 1.43 -17.82 11.98
CA SER A 233 1.75 -18.81 13.01
C SER A 233 1.76 -20.20 12.39
N LEU A 234 2.83 -20.96 12.63
CA LEU A 234 2.98 -22.32 12.10
C LEU A 234 2.39 -23.40 13.03
N ALA A 235 2.50 -23.22 14.35
CA ALA A 235 2.34 -24.31 15.30
C ALA A 235 1.01 -24.26 16.07
N GLU A 236 0.41 -25.44 16.29
CA GLU A 236 -0.90 -25.59 16.93
C GLU A 236 -0.91 -25.23 18.42
N ASP A 237 0.25 -25.34 19.08
CA ASP A 237 0.45 -24.94 20.48
C ASP A 237 0.44 -23.40 20.66
N VAL A 238 0.61 -22.65 19.56
CA VAL A 238 0.44 -21.20 19.52
C VAL A 238 -0.96 -20.82 19.03
N THR A 239 -1.47 -21.51 18.00
CA THR A 239 -2.81 -21.27 17.44
C THR A 239 -3.62 -22.57 17.39
N THR A 240 -4.60 -22.71 18.28
CA THR A 240 -5.37 -23.95 18.51
C THR A 240 -6.24 -24.42 17.33
N LYS A 241 -6.27 -23.69 16.22
CA LYS A 241 -7.01 -24.03 14.99
C LYS A 241 -6.08 -24.42 13.83
N GLY A 242 -4.85 -24.80 14.14
CA GLY A 242 -3.81 -25.04 13.13
C GLY A 242 -3.04 -23.77 12.78
N PRO A 243 -2.27 -23.79 11.68
CA PRO A 243 -1.52 -22.63 11.23
C PRO A 243 -2.46 -21.48 10.83
N THR A 244 -2.00 -20.24 10.96
CA THR A 244 -2.78 -19.04 10.65
C THR A 244 -1.92 -18.02 9.93
N PHE A 245 -2.55 -17.10 9.18
CA PHE A 245 -1.85 -15.97 8.60
C PHE A 245 -2.77 -14.74 8.48
N SER A 246 -2.17 -13.57 8.48
CA SER A 246 -2.80 -12.29 8.20
C SER A 246 -1.88 -11.46 7.32
N LEU A 247 -2.36 -11.05 6.16
CA LEU A 247 -1.66 -10.13 5.26
C LEU A 247 -2.35 -8.78 5.28
N ARG A 248 -1.54 -7.72 5.39
CA ARG A 248 -1.95 -6.36 5.05
C ARG A 248 -1.31 -5.98 3.73
N LYS A 249 -2.14 -5.74 2.71
CA LYS A 249 -1.67 -5.45 1.36
C LYS A 249 -0.98 -4.10 1.30
N PHE A 250 0.19 -4.07 0.68
CA PHE A 250 0.79 -2.80 0.28
C PHE A 250 0.08 -2.28 -0.96
N THR A 251 -0.38 -1.04 -0.90
CA THR A 251 -1.08 -0.41 -2.03
C THR A 251 -0.03 0.26 -2.93
N LYS A 252 0.20 -0.31 -4.12
CA LYS A 252 1.19 0.23 -5.08
C LYS A 252 0.82 1.60 -5.64
N GLU A 253 -0.45 1.82 -5.93
CA GLU A 253 -0.97 3.09 -6.45
C GLU A 253 -1.62 3.86 -5.29
N PRO A 254 -1.05 5.00 -4.85
CA PRO A 254 -1.58 5.74 -3.71
C PRO A 254 -2.96 6.33 -4.02
N ILE A 255 -3.81 6.41 -2.98
CA ILE A 255 -5.12 7.04 -3.08
C ILE A 255 -4.94 8.55 -3.17
N SER A 256 -5.52 9.17 -4.20
CA SER A 256 -5.41 10.63 -4.41
C SER A 256 -6.31 11.43 -3.46
N PRO A 257 -6.02 12.73 -3.23
CA PRO A 257 -6.95 13.63 -2.53
C PRO A 257 -8.37 13.62 -3.09
N ILE A 258 -8.52 13.46 -4.41
CA ILE A 258 -9.83 13.45 -5.08
C ILE A 258 -10.59 12.15 -4.78
N GLU A 259 -9.89 11.02 -4.69
CA GLU A 259 -10.51 9.77 -4.24
C GLU A 259 -10.95 9.84 -2.78
N ILE A 260 -10.22 10.54 -1.90
CA ILE A 260 -10.67 10.78 -0.51
C ILE A 260 -11.97 11.61 -0.48
N ILE A 261 -12.12 12.55 -1.41
CA ILE A 261 -13.36 13.32 -1.61
C ILE A 261 -14.48 12.41 -2.15
N ASP A 262 -14.19 11.53 -3.11
CA ASP A 262 -15.16 10.56 -3.66
C ASP A 262 -15.68 9.58 -2.60
N LEU A 263 -14.79 9.11 -1.73
CA LEU A 263 -15.13 8.30 -0.54
C LEU A 263 -15.91 9.08 0.53
N LYS A 264 -16.10 10.39 0.33
CA LYS A 264 -16.72 11.34 1.25
C LYS A 264 -16.01 11.41 2.60
N THR A 265 -14.73 11.04 2.65
CA THR A 265 -13.96 11.06 3.90
C THR A 265 -13.64 12.49 4.31
N ALA A 266 -13.47 13.40 3.36
CA ALA A 266 -13.36 14.84 3.55
C ALA A 266 -14.07 15.58 2.41
N SER A 267 -14.49 16.83 2.62
CA SER A 267 -15.02 17.67 1.55
C SER A 267 -13.90 18.41 0.79
N PRO A 268 -14.17 18.95 -0.42
CA PRO A 268 -13.22 19.81 -1.13
C PRO A 268 -12.72 20.99 -0.29
N GLU A 269 -13.56 21.57 0.57
CA GLU A 269 -13.19 22.68 1.45
C GLU A 269 -12.21 22.25 2.55
N VAL A 270 -12.44 21.09 3.17
CA VAL A 270 -11.50 20.53 4.15
C VAL A 270 -10.16 20.27 3.47
N MET A 271 -10.17 19.66 2.28
CA MET A 271 -8.95 19.37 1.53
C MET A 271 -8.25 20.63 1.02
N GLY A 272 -8.98 21.66 0.61
CA GLY A 272 -8.41 22.95 0.19
C GLY A 272 -7.74 23.69 1.36
N TYR A 273 -8.29 23.57 2.57
CA TYR A 273 -7.65 24.06 3.80
C TYR A 273 -6.36 23.28 4.10
N LEU A 274 -6.43 21.94 4.07
CA LEU A 274 -5.26 21.08 4.31
C LEU A 274 -4.15 21.34 3.29
N TRP A 275 -4.50 21.48 2.01
CA TRP A 275 -3.56 21.82 0.96
C TRP A 275 -2.83 23.12 1.27
N LEU A 276 -3.55 24.20 1.57
CA LEU A 276 -2.92 25.48 1.89
C LEU A 276 -1.99 25.37 3.09
N ILE A 277 -2.39 24.73 4.19
CA ILE A 277 -1.54 24.71 5.40
C ILE A 277 -0.33 23.79 5.26
N ILE A 278 -0.43 22.69 4.49
CA ILE A 278 0.69 21.77 4.24
C ILE A 278 1.76 22.46 3.41
N GLU A 279 1.36 23.17 2.36
CA GLU A 279 2.24 24.02 1.53
C GLU A 279 2.97 25.10 2.36
N GLN A 280 2.43 25.47 3.52
CA GLN A 280 3.01 26.46 4.42
C GLN A 280 3.79 25.86 5.59
N GLY A 281 4.13 24.57 5.53
CA GLY A 281 4.97 23.92 6.53
C GLY A 281 4.31 23.74 7.90
N VAL A 282 2.97 23.66 7.95
CA VAL A 282 2.24 23.45 9.20
C VAL A 282 2.38 22.00 9.68
N SER A 283 2.80 21.80 10.93
CA SER A 283 2.99 20.46 11.51
C SER A 283 1.67 19.90 12.04
N MET A 284 1.38 18.62 11.79
CA MET A 284 0.10 18.03 12.16
C MET A 284 0.13 16.54 12.49
N LEU A 285 -0.83 16.10 13.30
CA LEU A 285 -1.04 14.69 13.61
C LEU A 285 -2.42 14.21 13.17
N ILE A 286 -2.47 13.06 12.52
CA ILE A 286 -3.70 12.37 12.18
C ILE A 286 -3.97 11.30 13.24
N CYS A 287 -5.09 11.44 13.96
CA CYS A 287 -5.49 10.48 14.97
C CYS A 287 -6.80 9.77 14.64
N GLY A 288 -7.02 8.63 15.30
CA GLY A 288 -8.22 7.82 15.16
C GLY A 288 -8.04 6.41 15.72
N GLY A 289 -9.13 5.65 15.74
CA GLY A 289 -9.11 4.24 16.09
C GLY A 289 -8.30 3.38 15.10
N THR A 290 -8.24 2.08 15.36
CA THR A 290 -7.70 1.11 14.40
C THR A 290 -8.60 1.05 13.16
N ALA A 291 -7.98 0.92 11.98
CA ALA A 291 -8.67 0.82 10.69
C ALA A 291 -9.56 2.02 10.28
N THR A 292 -9.38 3.20 10.89
CA THR A 292 -10.10 4.43 10.48
C THR A 292 -9.50 5.12 9.25
N GLY A 293 -8.40 4.59 8.69
CA GLY A 293 -7.75 5.13 7.48
C GLY A 293 -6.72 6.24 7.72
N LYS A 294 -6.04 6.26 8.88
CA LYS A 294 -5.04 7.30 9.21
C LYS A 294 -3.91 7.39 8.19
N THR A 295 -3.23 6.28 7.92
CA THR A 295 -2.13 6.24 6.94
C THR A 295 -2.64 6.53 5.53
N THR A 296 -3.88 6.15 5.21
CA THR A 296 -4.51 6.46 3.92
C THR A 296 -4.70 7.97 3.73
N LEU A 297 -5.25 8.66 4.73
CA LEU A 297 -5.38 10.11 4.68
C LEU A 297 -4.00 10.77 4.67
N LEU A 298 -3.05 10.29 5.48
CA LEU A 298 -1.67 10.76 5.50
C LEU A 298 -1.07 10.75 4.09
N ASN A 299 -1.10 9.59 3.43
CA ASN A 299 -0.54 9.42 2.10
C ASN A 299 -1.19 10.35 1.06
N ALA A 300 -2.52 10.52 1.13
CA ALA A 300 -3.25 11.41 0.23
C ALA A 300 -2.87 12.89 0.45
N ILE A 301 -2.87 13.38 1.69
CA ILE A 301 -2.58 14.80 1.95
C ILE A 301 -1.10 15.13 1.78
N SER A 302 -0.20 14.16 1.90
CA SER A 302 1.22 14.34 1.58
C SER A 302 1.45 14.75 0.13
N MET A 303 0.51 14.48 -0.79
CA MET A 303 0.57 14.98 -2.17
C MET A 303 0.43 16.50 -2.30
N PHE A 304 0.02 17.20 -1.22
CA PHE A 304 -0.01 18.66 -1.19
C PHE A 304 1.33 19.30 -0.81
N ILE A 305 2.31 18.50 -0.36
CA ILE A 305 3.69 18.95 -0.17
C ILE A 305 4.27 19.29 -1.56
N PRO A 306 4.87 20.48 -1.77
CA PRO A 306 5.45 20.85 -3.05
C PRO A 306 6.42 19.79 -3.60
N SER A 307 6.37 19.53 -4.90
CA SER A 307 7.11 18.42 -5.53
C SER A 307 8.64 18.58 -5.51
N GLU A 308 9.14 19.80 -5.34
CA GLU A 308 10.56 20.13 -5.20
C GLU A 308 11.11 19.89 -3.79
N GLU A 309 10.24 19.80 -2.77
CA GLU A 309 10.66 19.63 -1.39
C GLU A 309 11.28 18.25 -1.14
N LYS A 310 12.31 18.23 -0.29
CA LYS A 310 12.93 17.02 0.21
C LYS A 310 12.09 16.40 1.31
N VAL A 311 11.49 15.26 1.01
CA VAL A 311 10.65 14.53 1.96
C VAL A 311 11.40 13.33 2.51
N VAL A 312 11.39 13.14 3.83
CA VAL A 312 11.84 11.89 4.46
C VAL A 312 10.65 11.22 5.13
N SER A 313 10.32 9.99 4.73
CA SER A 313 9.28 9.20 5.42
C SER A 313 9.91 8.12 6.29
N ILE A 314 9.38 7.93 7.49
CA ILE A 314 9.89 6.98 8.48
C ILE A 314 8.74 6.12 8.96
N GLU A 315 8.89 4.80 8.81
CA GLU A 315 7.79 3.87 9.07
C GLU A 315 8.30 2.60 9.77
N ASP A 316 7.51 2.04 10.69
CA ASP A 316 7.74 0.68 11.21
C ASP A 316 7.61 -0.37 10.10
N THR A 317 6.69 -0.14 9.18
CA THR A 317 6.42 -0.99 8.02
C THR A 317 6.04 -0.10 6.87
N ARG A 318 6.54 -0.38 5.68
CA ARG A 318 6.29 0.43 4.49
C ARG A 318 4.79 0.43 4.16
N GLU A 319 4.14 1.59 4.27
CA GLU A 319 2.74 1.82 3.90
C GLU A 319 2.60 3.05 2.99
N LEU A 320 3.49 4.04 3.11
CA LEU A 320 3.48 5.28 2.34
C LEU A 320 4.05 5.09 0.93
N GLN A 321 3.43 5.79 -0.02
CA GLN A 321 3.85 5.83 -1.41
C GLN A 321 3.66 7.25 -1.93
N LEU A 322 4.73 8.04 -1.86
CA LEU A 322 4.71 9.46 -2.20
C LEU A 322 5.08 9.68 -3.67
N PRO A 323 4.44 10.63 -4.36
CA PRO A 323 4.76 10.98 -5.75
C PRO A 323 6.08 11.76 -5.88
N HIS A 324 6.64 12.25 -4.78
CA HIS A 324 7.82 13.11 -4.72
C HIS A 324 9.07 12.44 -5.30
N LYS A 325 9.77 13.15 -6.18
CA LYS A 325 11.07 12.69 -6.73
C LYS A 325 12.18 12.77 -5.69
N ASN A 326 12.18 13.81 -4.85
CA ASN A 326 13.17 14.04 -3.80
C ASN A 326 12.73 13.39 -2.47
N TRP A 327 12.44 12.09 -2.51
CA TRP A 327 11.91 11.35 -1.37
C TRP A 327 12.88 10.27 -0.88
N ILE A 328 13.12 10.25 0.43
CA ILE A 328 13.88 9.21 1.12
C ILE A 328 12.93 8.38 1.99
N PRO A 329 12.54 7.16 1.54
CA PRO A 329 11.79 6.22 2.37
C PRO A 329 12.72 5.46 3.32
N ALA A 330 12.50 5.59 4.62
CA ALA A 330 13.19 4.85 5.67
C ALA A 330 12.21 3.94 6.41
N VAL A 331 12.63 2.69 6.65
CA VAL A 331 11.80 1.67 7.31
C VAL A 331 12.58 1.04 8.45
N ALA A 332 11.95 0.89 9.61
CA ALA A 332 12.54 0.22 10.76
C ALA A 332 12.88 -1.24 10.43
N ARG A 333 13.95 -1.75 11.05
CA ARG A 333 14.40 -3.12 10.85
C ARG A 333 14.42 -3.85 12.19
N THR A 334 13.60 -4.88 12.32
CA THR A 334 13.71 -5.81 13.44
C THR A 334 15.07 -6.51 13.39
N GLY A 335 15.78 -6.59 14.51
CA GLY A 335 17.03 -7.35 14.58
C GLY A 335 16.83 -8.87 14.52
N PHE A 336 17.94 -9.61 14.47
CA PHE A 336 17.97 -11.07 14.36
C PHE A 336 18.26 -11.76 15.69
N GLY A 337 17.74 -12.98 15.83
CA GLY A 337 18.04 -13.86 16.97
C GLY A 337 17.33 -13.48 18.27
N VAL A 338 17.84 -14.05 19.37
CA VAL A 338 17.32 -13.83 20.72
C VAL A 338 17.68 -12.40 21.16
N PRO A 339 16.75 -11.67 21.80
CA PRO A 339 17.04 -10.36 22.39
C PRO A 339 18.28 -10.38 23.29
N GLU A 340 19.11 -9.36 23.19
CA GLU A 340 20.23 -9.15 24.11
C GLU A 340 19.72 -8.71 25.49
N ALA A 341 20.63 -8.56 26.46
CA ALA A 341 20.26 -8.18 27.84
C ALA A 341 19.50 -6.84 27.94
N GLY A 342 19.57 -5.99 26.92
CA GLY A 342 18.84 -4.73 26.80
C GLY A 342 17.48 -4.83 26.10
N GLY A 343 17.05 -6.02 25.66
CA GLY A 343 15.79 -6.23 24.94
C GLY A 343 15.88 -6.00 23.43
N GLU A 344 16.92 -5.32 22.96
CA GLU A 344 17.21 -5.13 21.53
C GLU A 344 17.80 -6.40 20.91
N ARG A 345 17.45 -6.66 19.66
CA ARG A 345 18.05 -7.75 18.88
C ARG A 345 19.26 -7.25 18.10
N TYR A 346 20.17 -8.16 17.78
CA TYR A 346 21.34 -7.82 16.99
C TYR A 346 20.94 -7.21 15.64
N GLY A 347 21.44 -6.00 15.35
CA GLY A 347 21.17 -5.27 14.12
C GLY A 347 19.78 -4.65 14.03
N GLU A 348 19.05 -4.51 15.14
CA GLU A 348 17.82 -3.73 15.20
C GLU A 348 18.08 -2.26 14.87
N ILE A 349 17.17 -1.64 14.12
CA ILE A 349 17.15 -0.21 13.82
C ILE A 349 15.70 0.23 14.01
N ASP A 350 15.44 1.09 14.98
CA ASP A 350 14.09 1.56 15.30
C ASP A 350 13.77 2.91 14.64
N MET A 351 12.52 3.36 14.77
CA MET A 351 12.11 4.67 14.23
C MET A 351 12.82 5.86 14.91
N PHE A 352 13.28 5.70 16.15
CA PHE A 352 14.00 6.75 16.86
C PHE A 352 15.38 6.98 16.23
N ASP A 353 16.09 5.91 15.89
CA ASP A 353 17.37 5.98 15.18
C ASP A 353 17.21 6.61 13.80
N LEU A 354 16.18 6.19 13.05
CA LEU A 354 15.88 6.74 11.72
C LEU A 354 15.50 8.22 11.76
N LEU A 355 14.69 8.65 12.73
CA LEU A 355 14.32 10.06 12.91
C LEU A 355 15.51 10.92 13.28
N LYS A 356 16.42 10.41 14.10
CA LYS A 356 17.62 11.15 14.46
C LYS A 356 18.55 11.37 13.26
N GLU A 357 18.66 10.37 12.39
CA GLU A 357 19.48 10.47 11.19
C GLU A 357 18.80 11.31 10.09
N SER A 358 17.47 11.27 9.98
CA SER A 358 16.75 12.03 8.94
C SER A 358 16.98 13.53 9.05
N PHE A 359 16.98 14.11 10.26
CA PHE A 359 17.22 15.55 10.43
C PHE A 359 18.63 16.00 10.02
N ARG A 360 19.61 15.10 10.00
CA ARG A 360 20.95 15.39 9.45
C ARG A 360 20.96 15.46 7.93
N GLN A 361 19.94 14.90 7.29
CA GLN A 361 19.75 14.98 5.86
C GLN A 361 19.10 16.31 5.44
N ASN A 362 18.77 17.20 6.38
CA ASN A 362 18.12 18.50 6.13
C ASN A 362 16.86 18.35 5.24
N PRO A 363 15.84 17.59 5.70
CA PRO A 363 14.58 17.46 4.98
C PRO A 363 13.78 18.76 5.03
N ASP A 364 13.03 19.07 3.98
CA ASP A 364 12.05 20.15 4.01
C ASP A 364 10.77 19.68 4.74
N TYR A 365 10.46 18.38 4.63
CA TYR A 365 9.31 17.76 5.27
C TYR A 365 9.63 16.37 5.84
N VAL A 366 9.16 16.09 7.05
CA VAL A 366 9.27 14.75 7.67
C VAL A 366 7.90 14.12 7.84
N ILE A 367 7.76 12.87 7.41
CA ILE A 367 6.53 12.10 7.57
C ILE A 367 6.80 10.88 8.44
N VAL A 368 6.03 10.71 9.51
CA VAL A 368 6.14 9.56 10.41
C VAL A 368 4.89 8.70 10.30
N GLY A 369 5.04 7.45 9.85
CA GLY A 369 3.92 6.54 9.59
C GLY A 369 3.00 6.40 10.79
N GLU A 370 3.53 6.03 11.96
CA GLU A 370 2.77 6.02 13.20
C GLU A 370 3.68 6.24 14.42
N ILE A 371 3.27 7.16 15.30
CA ILE A 371 3.97 7.50 16.53
C ILE A 371 3.37 6.70 17.68
N ARG A 372 4.24 6.01 18.43
CA ARG A 372 3.90 5.10 19.53
C ARG A 372 4.77 5.31 20.78
N GLY A 373 5.98 5.87 20.65
CA GLY A 373 6.95 5.95 21.73
C GLY A 373 8.00 7.05 21.58
N LYS A 374 9.23 6.75 22.01
CA LYS A 374 10.36 7.69 22.16
C LYS A 374 10.68 8.50 20.89
N GLU A 375 10.37 7.97 19.72
CA GLU A 375 10.57 8.62 18.44
C GLU A 375 9.79 9.94 18.30
N ALA A 376 8.65 10.05 19.01
CA ALA A 376 7.89 11.30 19.10
C ALA A 376 8.73 12.47 19.61
N TYR A 377 9.62 12.21 20.59
CA TYR A 377 10.50 13.25 21.12
C TYR A 377 11.38 13.85 20.03
N VAL A 378 11.96 13.00 19.19
CA VAL A 378 12.85 13.42 18.10
C VAL A 378 12.07 14.19 17.04
N MET A 379 10.88 13.72 16.67
CA MET A 379 10.01 14.41 15.72
C MET A 379 9.65 15.83 16.20
N PHE A 380 9.25 16.00 17.46
CA PHE A 380 8.89 17.30 18.01
C PHE A 380 10.10 18.24 18.18
N GLN A 381 11.29 17.72 18.45
CA GLN A 381 12.54 18.51 18.37
C GLN A 381 12.84 18.95 16.93
N GLY A 382 12.53 18.10 15.95
CA GLY A 382 12.55 18.44 14.53
C GLY A 382 11.64 19.61 14.20
N MET A 383 10.37 19.54 14.63
CA MET A 383 9.41 20.64 14.45
C MET A 383 9.93 21.93 15.09
N ALA A 384 10.47 21.86 16.32
CA ALA A 384 11.05 23.02 17.02
C ALA A 384 12.23 23.65 16.28
N SER A 385 12.97 22.86 15.51
CA SER A 385 14.12 23.30 14.71
C SER A 385 13.76 23.71 13.28
N GLY A 386 12.46 23.81 12.96
CA GLY A 386 11.98 24.31 11.68
C GLY A 386 11.79 23.24 10.61
N HIS A 387 11.60 21.98 11.00
CA HIS A 387 11.29 20.87 10.08
C HIS A 387 9.80 20.49 10.22
N PRO A 388 8.92 21.01 9.35
CA PRO A 388 7.52 20.62 9.30
C PRO A 388 7.37 19.10 9.30
N SER A 389 6.46 18.61 10.14
CA SER A 389 6.27 17.17 10.30
C SER A 389 4.80 16.78 10.31
N ILE A 390 4.44 15.75 9.54
CA ILE A 390 3.13 15.09 9.62
C ILE A 390 3.34 13.67 10.17
N GLY A 391 2.46 13.22 11.07
CA GLY A 391 2.46 11.81 11.44
C GLY A 391 1.09 11.30 11.85
N THR A 392 0.99 9.99 12.09
CA THR A 392 -0.25 9.41 12.66
C THR A 392 -0.06 8.94 14.10
N MET A 393 -1.15 8.89 14.86
CA MET A 393 -1.15 8.32 16.21
C MET A 393 -2.51 7.70 16.55
N HIS A 394 -2.52 6.61 17.32
CA HIS A 394 -3.78 6.09 17.85
C HIS A 394 -4.32 6.96 19.00
N ALA A 395 -5.42 7.65 18.77
CA ALA A 395 -6.12 8.42 19.80
C ALA A 395 -7.57 8.69 19.37
N ALA A 396 -8.46 8.92 20.34
CA ALA A 396 -9.88 9.19 20.07
C ALA A 396 -10.16 10.66 19.69
N GLY A 397 -9.16 11.53 19.83
CA GLY A 397 -9.24 12.97 19.55
C GLY A 397 -8.10 13.75 20.21
N VAL A 398 -8.15 15.07 20.08
CA VAL A 398 -7.07 15.99 20.49
C VAL A 398 -6.66 15.88 21.96
N GLU A 399 -7.60 15.77 22.89
CA GLU A 399 -7.28 15.65 24.32
C GLU A 399 -6.49 14.37 24.62
N THR A 400 -6.84 13.27 23.94
CA THR A 400 -6.13 12.00 24.07
C THR A 400 -4.76 12.08 23.40
N VAL A 401 -4.64 12.80 22.29
CA VAL A 401 -3.35 13.06 21.63
C VAL A 401 -2.40 13.75 22.61
N VAL A 402 -2.82 14.88 23.19
CA VAL A 402 -2.00 15.67 24.13
C VAL A 402 -1.60 14.83 25.34
N LYS A 403 -2.54 14.12 25.97
CA LYS A 403 -2.26 13.25 27.12
C LYS A 403 -1.24 12.15 26.78
N ARG A 404 -1.37 11.50 25.61
CA ARG A 404 -0.42 10.45 25.18
C ARG A 404 0.97 11.02 24.93
N LEU A 405 1.07 12.18 24.28
CA LEU A 405 2.34 12.86 24.05
C LEU A 405 3.04 13.23 25.36
N MET A 406 2.30 13.57 26.42
CA MET A 406 2.87 13.97 27.71
C MET A 406 3.14 12.79 28.67
N SER A 407 2.68 11.58 28.35
CA SER A 407 2.79 10.42 29.24
C SER A 407 3.84 9.42 28.73
N PRO A 408 4.42 8.57 29.60
CA PRO A 408 5.23 7.45 29.13
C PRO A 408 4.44 6.55 28.17
N PRO A 409 5.09 6.01 27.11
CA PRO A 409 6.54 6.02 26.86
C PRO A 409 7.06 7.25 26.05
N ILE A 410 6.28 8.32 25.89
CA ILE A 410 6.66 9.50 25.08
C ILE A 410 7.26 10.63 25.93
N GLU A 411 6.53 11.09 26.94
CA GLU A 411 6.98 12.08 27.94
C GLU A 411 7.46 13.46 27.40
N LEU A 412 6.71 14.07 26.47
CA LEU A 412 6.96 15.45 26.03
C LEU A 412 6.55 16.49 27.08
N SER A 413 7.30 17.60 27.13
CA SER A 413 6.90 18.77 27.92
C SER A 413 5.72 19.52 27.26
N PRO A 414 4.87 20.21 28.03
CA PRO A 414 3.77 21.01 27.47
C PRO A 414 4.22 21.97 26.37
N SER A 415 5.35 22.64 26.57
CA SER A 415 5.91 23.60 25.60
C SER A 415 6.33 22.96 24.28
N LEU A 416 6.76 21.68 24.28
CA LEU A 416 7.02 20.96 23.04
C LEU A 416 5.71 20.56 22.36
N VAL A 417 4.71 20.08 23.11
CA VAL A 417 3.41 19.69 22.54
C VAL A 417 2.70 20.89 21.89
N GLU A 418 2.88 22.10 22.42
CA GLU A 418 2.34 23.35 21.86
C GLU A 418 2.87 23.69 20.45
N ILE A 419 3.98 23.09 20.02
CA ILE A 419 4.54 23.28 18.67
C ILE A 419 3.66 22.61 17.60
N LEU A 420 2.89 21.58 17.98
CA LEU A 420 1.96 20.93 17.08
C LEU A 420 0.82 21.89 16.71
N ASP A 421 0.67 22.25 15.43
CA ASP A 421 -0.35 23.21 15.03
C ASP A 421 -1.75 22.58 14.87
N VAL A 422 -1.84 21.37 14.29
CA VAL A 422 -3.12 20.75 13.90
C VAL A 422 -3.22 19.28 14.29
N VAL A 423 -4.40 18.86 14.74
CA VAL A 423 -4.79 17.47 14.92
C VAL A 423 -6.03 17.16 14.09
N ILE A 424 -5.92 16.19 13.19
CA ILE A 424 -7.02 15.68 12.36
C ILE A 424 -7.56 14.41 13.01
N THR A 425 -8.83 14.36 13.39
CA THR A 425 -9.42 13.16 13.97
C THR A 425 -10.26 12.41 12.94
N LEU A 426 -9.94 11.14 12.70
CA LEU A 426 -10.67 10.23 11.83
C LEU A 426 -11.55 9.29 12.64
N VAL A 427 -12.74 9.02 12.12
CA VAL A 427 -13.69 8.05 12.68
C VAL A 427 -14.24 7.12 11.62
N PHE A 428 -14.70 5.97 12.09
CA PHE A 428 -15.51 5.06 11.31
C PHE A 428 -16.99 5.38 11.56
N ALA A 429 -17.66 5.97 10.58
CA ALA A 429 -19.09 6.23 10.61
C ALA A 429 -19.83 4.95 10.22
N GLN A 430 -20.34 4.24 11.23
CA GLN A 430 -21.24 3.11 11.03
C GLN A 430 -22.61 3.64 10.58
N GLU A 431 -22.81 3.81 9.27
CA GLU A 431 -24.15 3.88 8.72
C GLU A 431 -24.72 2.47 8.58
N LYS A 432 -26.04 2.29 8.71
CA LYS A 432 -26.72 1.00 8.52
C LYS A 432 -26.29 0.37 7.17
N GLY A 433 -25.35 -0.58 7.21
CA GLY A 433 -24.86 -1.30 6.04
C GLY A 433 -23.79 -0.59 5.20
N LYS A 434 -23.23 0.55 5.64
CA LYS A 434 -22.11 1.22 4.95
C LYS A 434 -20.96 1.51 5.92
N SER A 435 -19.86 0.81 5.70
CA SER A 435 -18.55 1.16 6.26
C SER A 435 -18.07 2.46 5.62
N SER A 436 -18.03 3.59 6.35
CA SER A 436 -17.52 4.84 5.78
C SER A 436 -16.60 5.58 6.75
N ARG A 437 -15.38 5.90 6.30
CA ARG A 437 -14.37 6.65 7.06
C ARG A 437 -14.65 8.15 6.88
N ARG A 438 -14.57 8.94 7.96
CA ARG A 438 -14.84 10.40 7.97
C ARG A 438 -13.81 11.15 8.79
N VAL A 439 -13.39 12.32 8.31
CA VAL A 439 -12.70 13.33 9.13
C VAL A 439 -13.73 13.92 10.09
N LYS A 440 -13.71 13.48 11.35
CA LYS A 440 -14.64 13.97 12.38
C LYS A 440 -14.45 15.47 12.62
N ASN A 441 -13.20 15.90 12.74
CA ASN A 441 -12.83 17.27 13.00
C ASN A 441 -11.36 17.53 12.67
N VAL A 442 -11.10 18.75 12.23
CA VAL A 442 -9.76 19.34 12.09
C VAL A 442 -9.61 20.36 13.21
N THR A 443 -8.74 20.08 14.16
CA THR A 443 -8.57 20.85 15.39
C THR A 443 -7.22 21.56 15.40
N GLU A 444 -7.23 22.86 15.61
CA GLU A 444 -6.04 23.71 15.75
C GLU A 444 -5.64 23.79 17.23
N ILE A 445 -4.37 23.57 17.55
CA ILE A 445 -3.82 23.77 18.90
C ILE A 445 -3.39 25.23 19.03
N GLN A 446 -3.81 25.89 20.11
CA GLN A 446 -3.40 27.27 20.40
C GLN A 446 -2.35 27.33 21.51
N SER A 447 -2.58 26.57 22.59
CA SER A 447 -1.65 26.49 23.72
C SER A 447 -1.86 25.20 24.50
N VAL A 448 -0.83 24.74 25.22
CA VAL A 448 -0.91 23.54 26.08
C VAL A 448 -0.54 23.90 27.52
N GLU A 449 -1.50 23.74 28.43
CA GLU A 449 -1.30 24.03 29.85
C GLU A 449 -0.47 22.93 30.54
N GLN A 450 0.20 23.27 31.65
CA GLN A 450 1.00 22.30 32.43
C GLN A 450 0.20 21.10 32.94
N THR A 451 -1.11 21.27 33.10
CA THR A 451 -2.06 20.22 33.51
C THR A 451 -2.34 19.20 32.41
N GLY A 452 -1.87 19.43 31.18
CA GLY A 452 -2.15 18.60 30.01
C GLY A 452 -3.46 18.92 29.29
N ASN A 453 -4.07 20.07 29.62
CA ASN A 453 -5.22 20.60 28.88
C ASN A 453 -4.74 21.49 27.74
N ALA A 454 -5.22 21.25 26.53
CA ALA A 454 -4.93 22.10 25.38
C ALA A 454 -6.09 23.06 25.10
N ARG A 455 -5.78 24.33 24.85
CA ARG A 455 -6.72 25.27 24.25
C ARG A 455 -6.72 25.05 22.75
N THR A 456 -7.90 24.84 22.19
CA THR A 456 -8.04 24.41 20.81
C THR A 456 -9.15 25.17 20.09
N GLY A 457 -9.01 25.31 18.77
CA GLY A 457 -10.06 25.78 17.87
C GLY A 457 -10.44 24.67 16.90
N THR A 458 -11.69 24.64 16.42
CA THR A 458 -12.10 23.67 15.38
C THR A 458 -12.17 24.39 14.05
N ALA A 459 -11.31 24.04 13.09
CA ALA A 459 -11.34 24.60 11.74
C ALA A 459 -12.50 24.01 10.92
N TYR A 460 -12.71 22.70 11.01
CA TYR A 460 -13.81 21.99 10.36
C TYR A 460 -14.34 20.86 11.25
N ARG A 461 -15.63 20.56 11.13
CA ARG A 461 -16.28 19.43 11.80
C ARG A 461 -17.24 18.70 10.87
N TRP A 462 -17.35 17.40 11.03
CA TRP A 462 -18.34 16.58 10.34
C TRP A 462 -19.65 16.54 11.12
N ILE A 463 -20.76 16.60 10.38
CA ILE A 463 -22.13 16.51 10.89
C ILE A 463 -22.71 15.15 10.49
N PRO A 464 -22.85 14.21 11.44
CA PRO A 464 -23.33 12.86 11.13
C PRO A 464 -24.76 12.81 10.58
N ALA A 465 -25.60 13.78 10.93
CA ALA A 465 -27.03 13.75 10.62
C ALA A 465 -27.33 13.86 9.11
N ASN A 466 -26.47 14.57 8.38
CA ASN A 466 -26.62 14.84 6.95
C ASN A 466 -25.37 14.50 6.13
N ASP A 467 -24.35 13.92 6.76
CA ASP A 467 -23.06 13.55 6.16
C ASP A 467 -22.35 14.73 5.47
N THR A 468 -22.36 15.91 6.10
CA THR A 468 -21.69 17.13 5.59
C THR A 468 -20.57 17.61 6.51
N PHE A 469 -19.70 18.47 5.98
CA PHE A 469 -18.64 19.14 6.73
C PHE A 469 -18.97 20.63 6.87
N GLU A 470 -18.86 21.16 8.07
CA GLU A 470 -19.10 22.56 8.38
C GLU A 470 -17.80 23.23 8.86
N PRO A 471 -17.51 24.47 8.46
CA PRO A 471 -16.43 25.24 9.06
C PRO A 471 -16.77 25.52 10.53
N GLY A 472 -15.76 25.45 11.40
CA GLY A 472 -15.88 25.88 12.79
C GLY A 472 -15.34 27.29 13.01
N GLU A 473 -15.15 27.64 14.28
CA GLU A 473 -14.66 28.97 14.69
C GLU A 473 -13.12 29.08 14.67
N GLY A 474 -12.40 27.97 14.46
CA GLY A 474 -10.95 27.93 14.42
C GLY A 474 -10.38 28.66 13.20
N THR A 475 -9.67 29.75 13.46
CA THR A 475 -8.92 30.51 12.43
C THR A 475 -7.48 30.78 12.85
N TYR A 476 -6.99 30.14 13.91
CA TYR A 476 -5.71 30.45 14.54
C TYR A 476 -4.54 30.20 13.58
N VAL A 477 -4.53 29.04 12.92
CA VAL A 477 -3.46 28.67 11.98
C VAL A 477 -3.43 29.64 10.79
N LEU A 478 -4.59 29.92 10.19
CA LEU A 478 -4.66 30.89 9.08
C LEU A 478 -4.26 32.30 9.51
N SER A 479 -4.62 32.74 10.72
CA SER A 479 -4.22 34.04 11.26
C SER A 479 -2.71 34.11 11.52
N LYS A 480 -2.12 33.05 12.07
CA LYS A 480 -0.67 32.90 12.26
C LYS A 480 0.05 33.01 10.91
N LEU A 481 -0.38 32.24 9.91
CA LEU A 481 0.20 32.26 8.57
C LEU A 481 0.01 33.61 7.85
N ALA A 482 -1.16 34.24 7.98
CA ALA A 482 -1.42 35.57 7.42
C ALA A 482 -0.45 36.61 8.00
N THR A 483 -0.19 36.53 9.30
CA THR A 483 0.77 37.41 10.01
C THR A 483 2.19 37.19 9.50
N ILE A 484 2.63 35.93 9.37
CA ILE A 484 3.96 35.58 8.84
C ILE A 484 4.15 36.10 7.40
N LYS A 485 3.12 35.99 6.57
CA LYS A 485 3.13 36.45 5.17
C LYS A 485 2.89 37.95 4.99
N GLY A 486 2.45 38.66 6.03
CA GLY A 486 2.08 40.07 5.93
C GLY A 486 0.83 40.34 5.07
N ILE A 487 -0.13 39.41 5.04
CA ILE A 487 -1.38 39.53 4.27
C ILE A 487 -2.61 39.47 5.17
N GLN A 488 -3.80 39.78 4.65
CA GLN A 488 -5.03 39.72 5.45
C GLN A 488 -5.54 38.28 5.58
N LEU A 489 -6.18 37.97 6.71
CA LEU A 489 -6.87 36.68 6.89
C LEU A 489 -7.90 36.41 5.79
N ALA A 490 -8.52 37.47 5.25
CA ALA A 490 -9.45 37.37 4.12
C ALA A 490 -8.78 36.89 2.82
N ASP A 491 -7.51 37.24 2.59
CA ASP A 491 -6.74 36.70 1.45
C ASP A 491 -6.47 35.21 1.64
N MET A 492 -6.06 34.79 2.84
CA MET A 492 -5.85 33.37 3.17
C MET A 492 -7.13 32.55 2.97
N LYS A 493 -8.28 33.06 3.43
CA LYS A 493 -9.59 32.40 3.23
C LYS A 493 -9.98 32.31 1.76
N ARG A 494 -9.66 33.33 0.94
CA ARG A 494 -9.85 33.27 -0.52
C ARG A 494 -8.98 32.18 -1.14
N GLU A 495 -7.76 32.02 -0.68
CA GLU A 495 -6.81 31.01 -1.17
C GLU A 495 -7.25 29.58 -0.83
N VAL A 496 -7.83 29.36 0.36
CA VAL A 496 -8.49 28.09 0.73
C VAL A 496 -9.63 27.78 -0.23
N ALA A 497 -10.50 28.75 -0.49
CA ALA A 497 -11.66 28.56 -1.35
C ALA A 497 -11.30 28.40 -2.83
N ALA A 498 -10.23 29.04 -3.32
CA ALA A 498 -9.70 28.82 -4.66
C ALA A 498 -9.20 27.37 -4.82
N ARG A 499 -8.38 26.88 -3.88
CA ARG A 499 -7.93 25.48 -3.85
C ARG A 499 -9.10 24.49 -3.77
N ALA A 500 -10.09 24.77 -2.91
CA ALA A 500 -11.29 23.94 -2.82
C ALA A 500 -12.04 23.85 -4.15
N ALA A 501 -12.16 24.97 -4.89
CA ALA A 501 -12.79 24.99 -6.21
C ALA A 501 -12.01 24.19 -7.26
N VAL A 502 -10.66 24.21 -7.22
CA VAL A 502 -9.82 23.39 -8.09
C VAL A 502 -10.02 21.90 -7.80
N LEU A 503 -10.06 21.51 -6.52
CA LEU A 503 -10.32 20.13 -6.10
C LEU A 503 -11.74 19.67 -6.50
N GLU A 504 -12.74 20.54 -6.32
CA GLU A 504 -14.11 20.26 -6.75
C GLU A 504 -14.21 20.10 -8.27
N TRP A 505 -13.53 20.96 -9.04
CA TRP A 505 -13.45 20.82 -10.50
C TRP A 505 -12.83 19.48 -10.91
N MET A 506 -11.72 19.06 -10.29
CA MET A 506 -11.10 17.76 -10.56
C MET A 506 -12.04 16.60 -10.26
N TYR A 507 -12.76 16.68 -9.14
CA TYR A 507 -13.76 15.70 -8.77
C TYR A 507 -14.91 15.60 -9.78
N GLU A 508 -15.49 16.74 -10.18
CA GLU A 508 -16.60 16.81 -11.15
C GLU A 508 -16.19 16.30 -12.53
N ASN A 509 -14.94 16.55 -12.95
CA ASN A 509 -14.39 16.11 -14.23
C ASN A 509 -13.73 14.72 -14.17
N ARG A 510 -13.89 13.96 -13.07
CA ARG A 510 -13.39 12.59 -12.91
C ARG A 510 -11.88 12.44 -13.02
N VAL A 511 -11.13 13.46 -12.61
CA VAL A 511 -9.67 13.40 -12.46
C VAL A 511 -9.34 12.75 -11.13
N LEU A 512 -9.38 11.41 -11.08
CA LEU A 512 -9.20 10.64 -9.84
C LEU A 512 -7.76 10.14 -9.66
N GLY A 513 -7.04 9.86 -10.75
CA GLY A 513 -5.71 9.27 -10.71
C GLY A 513 -4.69 10.21 -10.08
N TRP A 514 -3.88 9.70 -9.14
CA TRP A 514 -2.91 10.51 -8.41
C TRP A 514 -1.92 11.24 -9.33
N ARG A 515 -1.53 10.66 -10.48
CA ARG A 515 -0.60 11.28 -11.44
C ARG A 515 -1.18 12.58 -12.00
N ASP A 516 -2.43 12.54 -12.45
CA ASP A 516 -3.12 13.71 -13.02
C ASP A 516 -3.43 14.75 -11.94
N VAL A 517 -3.81 14.29 -10.74
CA VAL A 517 -4.07 15.17 -9.59
C VAL A 517 -2.80 15.93 -9.17
N VAL A 518 -1.67 15.24 -9.02
CA VAL A 518 -0.38 15.86 -8.68
C VAL A 518 0.06 16.83 -9.77
N ALA A 519 -0.11 16.49 -11.05
CA ALA A 519 0.24 17.39 -12.15
C ALA A 519 -0.55 18.71 -12.12
N ILE A 520 -1.82 18.69 -11.70
CA ILE A 520 -2.63 19.91 -11.54
C ILE A 520 -2.19 20.69 -10.29
N ILE A 521 -1.90 20.00 -9.18
CA ILE A 521 -1.40 20.63 -7.94
C ILE A 521 -0.07 21.35 -8.20
N ASP A 522 0.89 20.68 -8.86
CA ASP A 522 2.20 21.26 -9.20
C ASP A 522 2.08 22.50 -10.08
N ARG A 523 1.18 22.46 -11.09
CA ARG A 523 0.90 23.64 -11.92
C ARG A 523 0.27 24.77 -11.11
N TYR A 524 -0.62 24.45 -10.17
CA TYR A 524 -1.23 25.45 -9.30
C TYR A 524 -0.18 26.11 -8.38
N HIS A 525 0.80 25.35 -7.87
CA HIS A 525 1.91 25.93 -7.11
C HIS A 525 2.75 26.91 -7.92
N GLN A 526 2.93 26.67 -9.23
CA GLN A 526 3.71 27.52 -10.12
C GLN A 526 2.95 28.75 -10.63
N ASP A 527 1.71 28.58 -11.07
CA ASP A 527 0.86 29.65 -11.60
C ASP A 527 -0.61 29.45 -11.18
N PRO A 528 -0.99 29.88 -9.97
CA PRO A 528 -2.36 29.76 -9.50
C PRO A 528 -3.37 30.45 -10.43
N ASN A 529 -3.04 31.64 -10.94
CA ASN A 529 -3.95 32.43 -11.76
C ASN A 529 -4.15 31.81 -13.14
N GLY A 530 -3.09 31.29 -13.75
CA GLY A 530 -3.15 30.57 -15.02
C GLY A 530 -4.00 29.30 -14.93
N VAL A 531 -3.80 28.49 -13.88
CA VAL A 531 -4.63 27.30 -13.63
C VAL A 531 -6.08 27.68 -13.41
N LEU A 532 -6.37 28.68 -12.56
CA LEU A 532 -7.75 29.12 -12.35
C LEU A 532 -8.41 29.63 -13.64
N ALA A 533 -7.67 30.30 -14.52
CA ALA A 533 -8.18 30.75 -15.82
C ALA A 533 -8.45 29.57 -16.77
N GLU A 534 -7.50 28.63 -16.90
CA GLU A 534 -7.62 27.42 -17.71
C GLU A 534 -8.85 26.59 -17.32
N LEU A 535 -9.07 26.43 -16.01
CA LEU A 535 -10.20 25.67 -15.48
C LEU A 535 -11.54 26.44 -15.51
N GLY A 536 -11.55 27.69 -15.98
CA GLY A 536 -12.74 28.54 -16.02
C GLY A 536 -13.24 28.99 -14.64
N LEU A 537 -12.34 29.02 -13.65
CA LEU A 537 -12.58 29.43 -12.27
C LEU A 537 -12.18 30.90 -12.01
N ALA A 538 -11.47 31.54 -12.95
CA ALA A 538 -11.16 32.96 -12.90
C ALA A 538 -12.46 33.81 -13.03
N GLN A 539 -12.78 34.58 -11.98
CA GLN A 539 -13.88 35.55 -11.95
C GLN A 539 -15.33 35.04 -12.01
N LYS A 540 -15.66 33.96 -11.30
CA LYS A 540 -16.96 33.91 -10.61
C LYS A 540 -16.67 34.23 -9.15
N GLY A 541 -17.12 35.40 -8.68
CA GLY A 541 -17.00 35.76 -7.27
C GLY A 541 -17.41 34.56 -6.40
N LEU A 542 -16.56 34.22 -5.42
CA LEU A 542 -16.75 33.15 -4.42
C LEU A 542 -18.08 33.31 -3.68
N ARG A 543 -19.19 33.10 -4.37
CA ARG A 543 -20.53 32.93 -3.84
C ARG A 543 -20.80 31.44 -3.92
N SER A 544 -20.85 30.84 -2.74
CA SER A 544 -21.37 29.51 -2.45
C SER A 544 -22.11 28.84 -3.61
N THR A 545 -21.49 27.82 -4.19
CA THR A 545 -22.14 26.83 -5.07
C THR A 545 -23.19 25.98 -4.32
N ILE A 546 -23.49 26.31 -3.06
CA ILE A 546 -24.48 25.68 -2.17
C ILE A 546 -25.94 25.89 -2.67
N GLY A 547 -26.19 26.74 -3.67
CA GLY A 547 -27.55 27.08 -4.11
C GLY A 547 -28.12 26.37 -5.35
N ARG A 548 -27.34 25.67 -6.18
CA ARG A 548 -27.85 25.20 -7.49
C ARG A 548 -28.42 23.78 -7.55
N ARG A 549 -28.52 23.08 -6.42
CA ARG A 549 -29.03 21.69 -6.38
C ARG A 549 -30.56 21.53 -6.34
N ALA A 550 -31.34 22.61 -6.41
CA ALA A 550 -32.80 22.54 -6.26
C ALA A 550 -33.65 22.81 -7.52
N ALA A 551 -33.07 23.17 -8.68
CA ALA A 551 -33.88 23.65 -9.82
C ALA A 551 -33.59 23.02 -11.20
N ALA A 552 -32.77 21.97 -11.30
CA ALA A 552 -32.51 21.28 -12.57
C ALA A 552 -32.95 19.80 -12.52
N LYS A 553 -34.23 19.58 -12.23
CA LYS A 553 -34.96 18.37 -12.62
C LYS A 553 -36.15 18.82 -13.43
N SER A 554 -36.03 18.74 -14.75
CA SER A 554 -37.09 18.78 -15.78
C SER A 554 -36.61 19.59 -16.98
N MET A 555 -35.82 18.98 -17.87
CA MET A 555 -35.97 19.26 -19.31
C MET A 555 -35.80 17.94 -20.04
N ALA A 556 -36.91 17.46 -20.60
CA ALA A 556 -36.96 16.35 -21.53
C ALA A 556 -36.25 16.75 -22.82
N ILE A 557 -35.45 15.83 -23.37
CA ILE A 557 -34.85 15.95 -24.69
C ILE A 557 -35.87 15.38 -25.68
N PRO A 558 -36.30 16.11 -26.72
CA PRO A 558 -37.05 15.49 -27.82
C PRO A 558 -36.08 14.75 -28.74
N GLU A 559 -36.38 13.49 -29.03
CA GLU A 559 -35.77 12.73 -30.13
C GLU A 559 -36.24 13.27 -31.47
N GLU A 560 -35.31 13.53 -32.39
CA GLU A 560 -35.60 13.56 -33.83
C GLU A 560 -34.51 12.81 -34.62
N PRO A 561 -34.87 12.22 -35.78
CA PRO A 561 -34.23 11.02 -36.33
C PRO A 561 -33.00 11.31 -37.19
N GLN A 562 -31.95 10.50 -37.03
CA GLN A 562 -30.78 10.51 -37.88
C GLN A 562 -31.09 9.92 -39.27
N LYS A 563 -30.79 10.69 -40.33
CA LYS A 563 -30.57 10.18 -41.69
C LYS A 563 -29.05 10.00 -41.92
N PRO A 564 -28.63 8.98 -42.69
CA PRO A 564 -27.21 8.71 -42.93
C PRO A 564 -26.63 9.70 -43.94
N ALA A 565 -25.46 10.28 -43.65
CA ALA A 565 -24.67 11.05 -44.60
C ALA A 565 -23.50 10.20 -45.12
N GLU A 566 -23.30 10.28 -46.43
CA GLU A 566 -22.29 9.58 -47.22
C GLU A 566 -20.87 10.08 -46.94
N VAL A 567 -19.92 9.21 -47.25
CA VAL A 567 -18.48 9.31 -47.01
C VAL A 567 -17.82 10.21 -48.07
N GLU A 568 -17.11 11.25 -47.65
CA GLU A 568 -16.04 11.89 -48.44
C GLU A 568 -14.71 11.74 -47.68
N GLU A 569 -13.70 11.21 -48.37
CA GLU A 569 -12.35 10.92 -47.86
C GLU A 569 -11.53 12.20 -47.64
N GLU A 570 -11.00 12.41 -46.43
CA GLU A 570 -9.94 13.39 -46.15
C GLU A 570 -8.56 12.85 -46.57
N PRO A 571 -7.66 13.70 -47.12
CA PRO A 571 -6.34 13.27 -47.56
C PRO A 571 -5.36 13.09 -46.37
N ALA A 572 -4.46 12.13 -46.52
CA ALA A 572 -3.48 11.73 -45.50
C ALA A 572 -2.52 12.86 -45.07
N PRO A 573 -2.08 12.90 -43.79
CA PRO A 573 -1.19 13.93 -43.27
C PRO A 573 0.26 13.78 -43.80
N PRO A 574 1.03 14.88 -43.91
CA PRO A 574 2.39 14.84 -44.40
C PRO A 574 3.36 14.19 -43.40
N LYS A 575 4.39 13.51 -43.92
CA LYS A 575 5.44 12.83 -43.14
C LYS A 575 6.33 13.85 -42.40
N PRO A 576 6.77 13.57 -41.16
CA PRO A 576 7.67 14.45 -40.43
C PRO A 576 9.10 14.41 -41.00
N GLU A 577 9.69 15.58 -41.20
CA GLU A 577 11.10 15.77 -41.56
C GLU A 577 12.02 15.40 -40.38
N ALA A 578 13.16 14.78 -40.70
CA ALA A 578 14.13 14.31 -39.74
C ALA A 578 14.92 15.47 -39.12
N PHE A 579 14.86 15.58 -37.78
CA PHE A 579 15.76 16.45 -37.00
C PHE A 579 17.11 15.75 -36.81
N GLU A 580 18.18 16.34 -37.35
CA GLU A 580 19.57 15.96 -37.06
C GLU A 580 20.01 16.52 -35.70
N ILE A 581 20.56 15.65 -34.85
CA ILE A 581 21.11 15.99 -33.53
C ILE A 581 22.62 16.25 -33.69
N PRO A 582 23.17 17.41 -33.27
CA PRO A 582 24.61 17.65 -33.32
C PRO A 582 25.37 16.80 -32.28
N ALA A 583 26.54 16.32 -32.70
CA ALA A 583 27.39 15.39 -31.96
C ALA A 583 27.87 15.95 -30.61
N VAL A 584 27.64 15.20 -29.54
CA VAL A 584 28.19 15.45 -28.20
C VAL A 584 29.66 14.99 -28.16
N ILE A 585 30.55 15.94 -27.88
CA ILE A 585 31.98 15.73 -27.63
C ILE A 585 32.14 14.87 -26.36
N ARG A 586 32.75 13.69 -26.50
CA ARG A 586 33.11 12.82 -25.37
C ARG A 586 34.45 13.29 -24.77
N PRO A 587 34.58 13.44 -23.44
CA PRO A 587 35.89 13.56 -22.82
C PRO A 587 36.58 12.18 -22.81
N THR A 588 37.80 12.15 -23.33
CA THR A 588 38.75 11.04 -23.27
C THR A 588 39.29 10.91 -21.84
N PHE A 589 39.05 9.78 -21.19
CA PHE A 589 39.78 9.37 -19.99
C PHE A 589 40.89 8.41 -20.39
N GLU A 590 42.13 8.80 -20.15
CA GLU A 590 43.32 7.96 -20.26
C GLU A 590 43.30 6.88 -19.18
N GLU A 591 43.54 5.63 -19.59
CA GLU A 591 43.69 4.48 -18.71
C GLU A 591 45.08 4.50 -18.05
N THR A 592 45.14 4.65 -16.72
CA THR A 592 46.32 4.30 -15.92
C THR A 592 46.16 2.90 -15.30
N PRO A 593 47.21 2.06 -15.30
CA PRO A 593 47.11 0.64 -14.95
C PRO A 593 47.02 0.39 -13.44
N VAL A 594 46.14 -0.53 -13.05
CA VAL A 594 45.97 -1.01 -11.68
C VAL A 594 47.12 -1.95 -11.32
N ALA A 595 47.87 -1.59 -10.27
CA ALA A 595 48.91 -2.44 -9.70
C ALA A 595 48.30 -3.61 -8.92
N GLU A 596 48.78 -4.82 -9.21
CA GLU A 596 48.52 -6.05 -8.46
C GLU A 596 49.05 -5.94 -7.03
N THR A 597 48.16 -6.08 -6.03
CA THR A 597 48.57 -6.31 -4.65
C THR A 597 48.19 -7.72 -4.22
N ILE A 598 49.22 -8.55 -4.15
CA ILE A 598 49.24 -9.95 -3.75
C ILE A 598 48.74 -10.11 -2.31
N ALA A 599 47.71 -10.95 -2.13
CA ALA A 599 47.29 -11.44 -0.83
C ALA A 599 48.37 -12.37 -0.23
N LYS A 600 48.96 -11.97 0.91
CA LYS A 600 49.75 -12.86 1.77
C LYS A 600 48.86 -13.46 2.87
N PRO A 601 49.04 -14.75 3.24
CA PRO A 601 48.26 -15.40 4.28
C PRO A 601 48.71 -14.96 5.69
N LEU A 602 47.75 -14.60 6.54
CA LEU A 602 47.98 -14.33 7.95
C LEU A 602 48.22 -15.64 8.71
N LYS A 603 49.36 -15.71 9.39
CA LYS A 603 49.80 -16.79 10.27
C LYS A 603 48.90 -16.87 11.52
N LYS A 604 48.64 -18.11 11.95
CA LYS A 604 48.10 -18.48 13.26
C LYS A 604 49.07 -18.04 14.36
N GLU A 605 48.60 -17.24 15.32
CA GLU A 605 49.24 -17.06 16.63
C GLU A 605 48.24 -17.30 17.77
N GLY A 606 48.57 -18.30 18.61
CA GLY A 606 48.51 -18.21 20.07
C GLY A 606 47.15 -18.02 20.75
N ALA A 607 46.48 -19.14 21.06
CA ALA A 607 45.45 -19.19 22.09
C ALA A 607 46.03 -18.82 23.49
N LYS A 608 45.50 -17.76 24.11
CA LYS A 608 45.67 -17.50 25.55
C LYS A 608 44.38 -17.89 26.29
N LYS A 609 44.51 -18.83 27.24
CA LYS A 609 43.47 -19.30 28.17
C LYS A 609 42.93 -18.15 29.04
N PRO A 610 41.61 -18.10 29.34
CA PRO A 610 41.09 -17.30 30.45
C PRO A 610 41.31 -18.01 31.80
N PRO A 611 41.50 -17.27 32.92
CA PRO A 611 41.74 -17.86 34.23
C PRO A 611 40.46 -18.36 34.92
N ALA A 612 40.64 -19.43 35.70
CA ALA A 612 39.60 -20.13 36.45
C ALA A 612 38.94 -19.26 37.53
N SER A 613 37.59 -19.25 37.55
CA SER A 613 36.76 -18.64 38.57
C SER A 613 36.82 -19.42 39.88
N ARG A 614 37.21 -18.73 40.95
CA ARG A 614 37.33 -19.20 42.32
C ARG A 614 35.92 -19.29 42.95
N ALA A 615 35.52 -20.51 43.33
CA ALA A 615 34.27 -20.78 44.05
C ALA A 615 34.21 -20.03 45.40
N LYS A 616 33.19 -19.20 45.61
CA LYS A 616 32.80 -18.68 46.92
C LYS A 616 31.59 -19.47 47.43
N LYS A 617 31.82 -20.22 48.51
CA LYS A 617 30.84 -20.89 49.36
C LYS A 617 29.83 -19.87 49.92
N ARG A 618 28.53 -20.12 49.77
CA ARG A 618 27.47 -19.56 50.62
C ARG A 618 27.33 -20.43 51.89
N PRO A 619 27.16 -19.84 53.09
CA PRO A 619 26.78 -20.60 54.28
C PRO A 619 25.25 -20.76 54.37
N LYS A 620 24.84 -21.89 54.96
CA LYS A 620 23.48 -22.21 55.42
C LYS A 620 23.03 -21.26 56.53
N LYS A 621 21.74 -20.88 56.55
CA LYS A 621 20.72 -21.27 57.56
C LYS A 621 19.52 -20.31 57.56
N ASN A 622 18.35 -20.93 57.79
CA ASN A 622 17.13 -20.52 58.51
C ASN A 622 16.62 -19.09 58.25
N SER A 623 15.38 -18.88 57.84
CA SER A 623 14.11 -19.35 58.42
C SER A 623 12.98 -19.29 57.41
#